data_AF-A0A0Q6V739-F1
#
_entry.id   AF-A0A0Q6V739-F1
#
_cell.length_a   1.000
_cell.length_b   1.000
_cell.length_c   1.000
_cell.angle_alpha   90.00
_cell.angle_beta   90.00
_cell.angle_gamma   90.00
#
_symmetry.space_group_name_H-M   'P 1'
#
loop_
_entity.id
_entity.type
_entity.pdbx_description
1 polymer ?
#
loop_
_entity_poly.entity_id
_entity_poly.type
_entity_poly.pdbx_seq_one_letter_code
_entity_poly.pdbx_strand_id
1 'polypeptide(L)'
;MILGPGSTGTTVTLFGGSDPLDHALSNHLDQRGCKTHSVTVATGWLQSVTHAIMRLDTVAGAEAFKQLADTPAPRSHVVAVCPETDDDAESERVRDLCRACGVHHDVALILHPPLGADGIAASTASTTAALAATVADEMADHLTVGAPAFVTRPFTLDSGGH
;
A
#
# COMPACT_ATOMS: atom_id res chain seq x y z
N MET A 1 -5.13 -28.82 -19.72
CA MET A 1 -5.87 -28.04 -18.71
C MET A 1 -4.94 -27.81 -17.54
N ILE A 2 -4.41 -26.60 -17.39
CA ILE A 2 -3.58 -26.21 -16.24
C ILE A 2 -4.39 -25.15 -15.51
N LEU A 3 -5.02 -25.54 -14.40
CA LEU A 3 -5.63 -24.61 -13.45
C LEU A 3 -4.47 -23.99 -12.67
N GLY A 4 -3.99 -22.82 -13.12
CA GLY A 4 -3.22 -21.96 -12.23
C GLY A 4 -4.16 -21.43 -11.14
N PRO A 5 -3.72 -21.30 -9.87
CA PRO A 5 -4.51 -20.64 -8.84
C PRO A 5 -4.52 -19.13 -9.12
N GLY A 6 -5.27 -18.71 -10.15
CA GLY A 6 -5.70 -17.34 -10.28
C GLY A 6 -6.69 -17.10 -9.15
N SER A 7 -6.30 -16.33 -8.15
CA SER A 7 -7.25 -15.81 -7.15
C SER A 7 -8.16 -14.81 -7.87
N THR A 8 -9.20 -15.31 -8.54
CA THR A 8 -10.12 -14.48 -9.30
C THR A 8 -11.09 -13.82 -8.34
N GLY A 9 -10.78 -12.62 -7.85
CA GLY A 9 -11.78 -11.74 -7.24
C GLY A 9 -11.48 -11.09 -5.91
N THR A 10 -10.24 -11.07 -5.42
CA THR A 10 -9.91 -10.24 -4.25
C THR A 10 -10.08 -8.77 -4.60
N THR A 11 -10.95 -8.08 -3.85
CA THR A 11 -11.10 -6.62 -3.95
C THR A 11 -10.13 -5.96 -2.98
N VAL A 12 -9.22 -5.17 -3.51
CA VAL A 12 -8.28 -4.34 -2.76
C VAL A 12 -8.82 -2.92 -2.71
N THR A 13 -8.98 -2.39 -1.50
CA THR A 13 -9.38 -0.99 -1.31
C THR A 13 -8.15 -0.10 -1.30
N LEU A 14 -8.08 0.84 -2.23
CA LEU A 14 -6.99 1.81 -2.33
C LEU A 14 -7.44 3.15 -1.74
N PHE A 15 -6.91 3.50 -0.57
CA PHE A 15 -7.08 4.82 0.03
C PHE A 15 -5.97 5.74 -0.47
N GLY A 16 -6.30 6.63 -1.42
CA GLY A 16 -5.32 7.39 -2.19
C GLY A 16 -5.79 8.78 -2.61
N GLY A 17 -5.21 9.30 -3.70
CA GLY A 17 -5.35 10.68 -4.19
C GLY A 17 -5.86 10.84 -5.62
N SER A 18 -6.16 9.75 -6.33
CA SER A 18 -6.50 9.73 -7.78
C SER A 18 -5.39 10.26 -8.69
N ASP A 19 -4.13 10.08 -8.29
CA ASP A 19 -2.96 10.52 -9.05
C ASP A 19 -2.32 9.35 -9.86
N PRO A 20 -1.22 9.60 -10.61
CA PRO A 20 -0.60 8.58 -11.45
C PRO A 20 -0.15 7.32 -10.69
N LEU A 21 0.20 7.42 -9.40
CA LEU A 21 0.55 6.25 -8.60
C LEU A 21 -0.67 5.36 -8.38
N ASP A 22 -1.83 5.94 -8.08
CA ASP A 22 -3.07 5.17 -7.89
C ASP A 22 -3.49 4.44 -9.18
N HIS A 23 -3.27 5.08 -10.33
CA HIS A 23 -3.52 4.47 -11.64
C HIS A 23 -2.55 3.31 -11.89
N ALA A 24 -1.27 3.49 -11.59
CA ALA A 24 -0.25 2.45 -11.72
C ALA A 24 -0.53 1.25 -10.78
N LEU A 25 -0.90 1.53 -9.52
CA LEU A 25 -1.31 0.52 -8.54
C LEU A 25 -2.50 -0.29 -9.05
N SER A 26 -3.55 0.40 -9.51
CA SER A 26 -4.76 -0.24 -10.03
C SER A 26 -4.44 -1.17 -11.22
N ASN A 27 -3.59 -0.72 -12.14
CA ASN A 27 -3.17 -1.50 -13.31
C ASN A 27 -2.36 -2.74 -12.91
N HIS A 28 -1.43 -2.60 -11.97
CA HIS A 28 -0.62 -3.72 -11.48
C HIS A 28 -1.43 -4.74 -10.66
N LEU A 29 -2.44 -4.29 -9.91
CA LEU A 29 -3.37 -5.18 -9.22
C LEU A 29 -4.26 -5.94 -10.20
N ASP A 30 -4.77 -5.27 -11.23
CA ASP A 30 -5.58 -5.89 -12.29
C ASP A 30 -4.80 -6.99 -13.02
N GLN A 31 -3.54 -6.73 -13.37
CA GLN A 31 -2.64 -7.72 -13.98
C GLN A 31 -2.43 -8.97 -13.10
N ARG A 32 -2.59 -8.83 -11.78
CA ARG A 32 -2.48 -9.94 -10.81
C ARG A 32 -3.84 -10.56 -10.46
N GLY A 33 -4.92 -10.13 -11.12
CA GLY A 33 -6.28 -10.67 -10.96
C GLY A 33 -7.09 -10.04 -9.82
N CYS A 34 -6.59 -8.96 -9.22
CA CYS A 34 -7.27 -8.22 -8.16
C CYS A 34 -8.16 -7.12 -8.74
N LYS A 35 -9.28 -6.84 -8.06
CA LYS A 35 -10.12 -5.66 -8.36
C LYS A 35 -9.75 -4.52 -7.43
N THR A 36 -9.71 -3.30 -7.95
CA THR A 36 -9.39 -2.13 -7.12
C THR A 36 -10.65 -1.33 -6.83
N HIS A 37 -10.86 -0.97 -5.56
CA HIS A 37 -11.87 -0.01 -5.14
C HIS A 37 -11.17 1.24 -4.59
N SER A 38 -11.19 2.33 -5.36
CA SER A 38 -10.50 3.56 -4.99
C SER A 38 -11.35 4.45 -4.08
N VAL A 39 -10.75 4.88 -2.96
CA VAL A 39 -11.31 5.81 -1.98
C VAL A 39 -10.39 7.01 -1.90
N THR A 40 -10.85 8.15 -2.40
CA THR A 40 -10.03 9.37 -2.53
C THR A 40 -10.51 10.50 -1.64
N VAL A 41 -11.59 10.25 -0.90
CA VAL A 41 -12.18 11.15 0.08
C VAL A 41 -11.86 10.66 1.48
N ALA A 42 -11.75 11.58 2.43
CA ALA A 42 -11.47 11.32 3.83
C ALA A 42 -12.69 10.70 4.56
N THR A 43 -13.14 9.52 4.13
CA THR A 43 -14.27 8.81 4.74
C THR A 43 -13.87 7.99 5.96
N GLY A 44 -12.57 7.75 6.15
CA GLY A 44 -12.06 6.89 7.20
C GLY A 44 -12.06 5.41 6.82
N TRP A 45 -11.88 4.55 7.83
CA TRP A 45 -11.77 3.11 7.63
C TRP A 45 -13.13 2.47 7.34
N LEU A 46 -13.15 1.58 6.37
CA LEU A 46 -14.36 0.86 5.96
C LEU A 46 -14.34 -0.55 6.57
N GLN A 47 -15.29 -0.84 7.45
CA GLN A 47 -15.31 -2.10 8.23
C GLN A 47 -15.39 -3.39 7.39
N SER A 48 -15.86 -3.30 6.13
CA SER A 48 -15.92 -4.43 5.21
C SER A 48 -14.60 -4.74 4.51
N VAL A 49 -13.56 -3.93 4.73
CA VAL A 49 -12.28 -4.04 4.01
C VAL A 49 -11.40 -5.10 4.64
N THR A 50 -11.02 -6.08 3.83
CA THR A 50 -10.10 -7.16 4.21
C THR A 50 -8.71 -6.98 3.64
N HIS A 51 -8.56 -6.28 2.51
CA HIS A 51 -7.30 -5.98 1.85
C HIS A 51 -7.27 -4.50 1.49
N ALA A 52 -6.28 -3.77 1.96
CA ALA A 52 -6.17 -2.34 1.73
C ALA A 52 -4.76 -1.90 1.37
N ILE A 53 -4.66 -0.89 0.51
CA ILE A 53 -3.47 -0.08 0.32
C ILE A 53 -3.78 1.30 0.88
N MET A 54 -2.95 1.78 1.79
CA MET A 54 -3.10 3.09 2.43
C MET A 54 -1.94 3.99 2.08
N ARG A 55 -2.21 5.04 1.31
CA ARG A 55 -1.22 6.08 1.03
C ARG A 55 -1.26 7.15 2.10
N LEU A 56 -0.31 7.09 3.03
CA LEU A 56 -0.26 7.96 4.20
C LEU A 56 0.09 9.41 3.86
N ASP A 57 0.62 9.67 2.66
CA ASP A 57 0.82 10.99 2.08
C ASP A 57 -0.49 11.65 1.59
N THR A 58 -1.58 10.90 1.53
CA THR A 58 -2.90 11.39 1.08
C THR A 58 -3.85 11.55 2.25
N VAL A 59 -4.79 12.51 2.14
CA VAL A 59 -5.78 12.76 3.19
C VAL A 59 -6.66 11.52 3.44
N ALA A 60 -7.05 10.81 2.38
CA ALA A 60 -7.86 9.60 2.49
C ALA A 60 -7.12 8.47 3.22
N GLY A 61 -5.86 8.21 2.86
CA GLY A 61 -5.05 7.17 3.50
C GLY A 61 -4.70 7.50 4.95
N ALA A 62 -4.34 8.74 5.26
CA ALA A 62 -4.05 9.16 6.63
C ALA A 62 -5.26 9.01 7.56
N GLU A 63 -6.45 9.45 7.13
CA GLU A 63 -7.68 9.34 7.92
C GLU A 63 -8.13 7.88 8.07
N ALA A 64 -8.00 7.05 7.02
CA ALA A 64 -8.29 5.63 7.11
C ALA A 64 -7.34 4.91 8.08
N PHE A 65 -6.05 5.26 8.07
CA PHE A 65 -5.05 4.66 8.94
C PHE A 65 -5.29 5.00 10.42
N LYS A 66 -5.66 6.25 10.71
CA LYS A 66 -6.03 6.67 12.07
C LYS A 66 -7.19 5.83 12.62
N GLN A 67 -8.24 5.63 11.81
CA GLN A 67 -9.41 4.85 12.24
C GLN A 67 -9.17 3.34 12.27
N LEU A 68 -8.25 2.82 11.44
CA LEU A 68 -7.84 1.42 11.48
C LEU A 68 -7.24 1.06 12.84
N ALA A 69 -6.40 1.94 13.40
CA ALA A 69 -5.81 1.73 14.72
C ALA A 69 -6.85 1.55 15.84
N ASP A 70 -8.00 2.22 15.70
CA ASP A 70 -9.14 2.12 16.63
C ASP A 70 -10.09 0.94 16.30
N THR A 71 -9.86 0.19 15.21
CA THR A 71 -10.77 -0.85 14.70
C THR A 71 -10.09 -2.23 14.65
N PRO A 72 -9.98 -2.95 15.78
CA PRO A 72 -9.22 -4.20 15.86
C PRO A 72 -9.84 -5.40 15.12
N ALA A 73 -11.10 -5.29 14.68
CA ALA A 73 -11.82 -6.35 13.97
C ALA A 73 -12.83 -5.79 12.95
N PRO A 74 -13.08 -6.48 11.82
CA PRO A 74 -12.42 -7.71 11.39
C PRO A 74 -10.95 -7.49 11.03
N ARG A 75 -10.15 -8.56 11.04
CA ARG A 75 -8.74 -8.49 10.64
C ARG A 75 -8.64 -8.18 9.14
N SER A 76 -7.63 -7.40 8.79
CA SER A 76 -7.34 -7.00 7.41
C SER A 76 -5.85 -7.09 7.14
N HIS A 77 -5.49 -7.35 5.89
CA HIS A 77 -4.16 -7.14 5.36
C HIS A 77 -4.06 -5.72 4.82
N VAL A 78 -3.06 -4.96 5.28
CA VAL A 78 -2.89 -3.54 4.98
C VAL A 78 -1.47 -3.26 4.54
N VAL A 79 -1.31 -2.69 3.35
CA VAL A 79 -0.04 -2.17 2.87
C VAL A 79 -0.06 -0.65 3.03
N ALA A 80 0.65 -0.15 4.05
CA ALA A 80 0.87 1.27 4.26
C ALA A 80 2.03 1.74 3.37
N VAL A 81 1.78 2.78 2.58
CA VAL A 81 2.75 3.37 1.65
C VAL A 81 2.98 4.80 2.08
N CYS A 82 4.23 5.18 2.32
CA CYS A 82 4.59 6.49 2.82
C CYS A 82 5.92 6.96 2.21
N PRO A 83 6.06 8.24 1.86
CA PRO A 83 7.34 8.79 1.44
C PRO A 83 8.34 8.77 2.60
N GLU A 84 9.60 8.51 2.29
CA GLU A 84 10.73 8.74 3.18
C GLU A 84 10.86 10.22 3.46
N THR A 85 11.16 10.55 4.71
CA THR A 85 11.30 11.91 5.20
C THR A 85 12.70 12.05 5.78
N ASP A 86 13.32 13.22 5.64
CA ASP A 86 14.61 13.52 6.27
C ASP A 86 14.51 13.61 7.81
N ASP A 87 13.29 13.59 8.37
CA ASP A 87 13.03 13.59 9.80
C ASP A 87 12.89 12.15 10.32
N ASP A 88 13.97 11.64 10.91
CA ASP A 88 13.99 10.30 11.52
C ASP A 88 12.87 10.10 12.55
N ALA A 89 12.49 11.16 13.28
CA ALA A 89 11.44 11.10 14.29
C ALA A 89 10.05 10.89 13.67
N GLU A 90 9.76 11.50 12.53
CA GLU A 90 8.53 11.27 11.78
C GLU A 90 8.48 9.85 11.19
N SER A 91 9.57 9.39 10.59
CA SER A 91 9.68 8.02 10.08
C SER A 91 9.52 6.96 11.19
N GLU A 92 10.08 7.20 12.37
CA GLU A 92 9.91 6.33 13.54
C GLU A 92 8.48 6.36 14.07
N ARG A 93 7.83 7.54 14.12
CA ARG A 93 6.41 7.65 14.52
C ARG A 93 5.51 6.83 13.60
N VAL A 94 5.71 6.89 12.28
CA VAL A 94 4.92 6.09 11.32
C VAL A 94 5.14 4.60 11.57
N ARG A 95 6.39 4.16 11.77
CA ARG A 95 6.71 2.77 12.10
C ARG A 95 6.04 2.29 13.38
N ASP A 96 6.03 3.11 14.43
CA ASP A 96 5.40 2.76 15.70
C ASP A 96 3.87 2.67 15.59
N LEU A 97 3.25 3.57 14.82
CA LEU A 97 1.82 3.48 14.52
C LEU A 97 1.49 2.21 13.72
N CYS A 98 2.29 1.88 12.69
CA CYS A 98 2.08 0.64 11.93
C CYS A 98 2.28 -0.60 12.80
N ARG A 99 3.25 -0.57 13.74
CA ARG A 99 3.46 -1.63 14.72
C ARG A 99 2.26 -1.80 15.65
N ALA A 100 1.66 -0.70 16.10
CA ALA A 100 0.44 -0.74 16.91
C ALA A 100 -0.73 -1.37 16.13
N CYS A 101 -0.93 -1.00 14.87
CA CYS A 101 -1.92 -1.64 13.99
C CYS A 101 -1.63 -3.13 13.78
N GLY A 102 -0.35 -3.52 13.66
CA GLY A 102 0.11 -4.90 13.49
C GLY A 102 -0.21 -5.84 14.67
N VAL A 103 -0.67 -5.32 15.82
CA VAL A 103 -1.16 -6.15 16.93
C VAL A 103 -2.47 -6.86 16.54
N HIS A 104 -3.27 -6.23 15.69
CA HIS A 104 -4.61 -6.72 15.32
C HIS A 104 -4.70 -7.09 13.83
N HIS A 105 -4.00 -6.36 12.98
CA HIS A 105 -3.98 -6.48 11.52
C HIS A 105 -2.66 -7.06 11.02
N ASP A 106 -2.66 -7.51 9.77
CA ASP A 106 -1.44 -7.88 9.06
C ASP A 106 -0.97 -6.66 8.27
N VAL A 107 0.11 -6.01 8.72
CA VAL A 107 0.52 -4.68 8.23
C VAL A 107 1.91 -4.74 7.62
N ALA A 108 2.01 -4.35 6.36
CA ALA A 108 3.27 -4.09 5.67
C ALA A 108 3.47 -2.59 5.48
N LEU A 109 4.62 -2.05 5.87
CA LEU A 109 5.01 -0.66 5.60
C LEU A 109 6.04 -0.63 4.49
N ILE A 110 5.76 0.09 3.40
CA ILE A 110 6.68 0.40 2.32
C ILE A 110 7.00 1.88 2.37
N LEU A 111 8.27 2.19 2.66
CA LEU A 111 8.81 3.53 2.56
C LEU A 111 9.39 3.73 1.17
N HIS A 112 9.11 4.85 0.52
CA HIS A 112 9.59 5.15 -0.82
C HIS A 112 10.21 6.55 -0.91
N PRO A 113 11.16 6.82 -1.80
CA PRO A 113 11.68 8.17 -2.00
C PRO A 113 10.55 9.11 -2.47
N PRO A 114 10.61 10.41 -2.11
CA PRO A 114 9.61 11.39 -2.51
C PRO A 114 9.46 11.44 -4.04
N LEU A 115 8.24 11.21 -4.52
CA LEU A 115 7.94 11.22 -5.94
C LEU A 115 8.08 12.63 -6.50
N GLY A 116 8.92 12.79 -7.52
CA GLY A 116 9.20 14.10 -8.14
C GLY A 116 10.38 14.86 -7.55
N ALA A 117 11.10 14.31 -6.56
CA ALA A 117 12.29 14.94 -6.00
C ALA A 117 13.47 15.05 -7.01
N ASP A 118 13.52 14.15 -8.01
CA ASP A 118 14.63 14.08 -8.96
C ASP A 118 14.53 15.07 -10.14
N GLY A 119 13.45 15.87 -10.23
CA GLY A 119 13.26 16.88 -11.29
C GLY A 119 13.13 16.34 -12.73
N ILE A 120 13.43 15.06 -12.96
CA ILE A 120 13.37 14.39 -14.26
C ILE A 120 12.09 13.57 -14.35
N ALA A 121 11.18 13.96 -15.25
CA ALA A 121 9.88 13.31 -15.42
C ALA A 121 9.96 11.80 -15.73
N ALA A 122 10.99 11.36 -16.46
CA ALA A 122 11.23 9.95 -16.75
C ALA A 122 11.59 9.14 -15.49
N SER A 123 12.46 9.68 -14.63
CA SER A 123 12.81 9.07 -13.33
C SER A 123 11.58 8.96 -12.43
N THR A 124 10.73 9.99 -12.39
CA THR A 124 9.48 9.96 -11.61
C THR A 124 8.50 8.90 -12.10
N ALA A 125 8.35 8.73 -13.42
CA ALA A 125 7.48 7.71 -14.00
C ALA A 125 7.99 6.30 -13.70
N SER A 126 9.30 6.07 -13.83
CA SER A 126 9.95 4.80 -13.48
C SER A 126 9.83 4.46 -11.99
N THR A 127 10.06 5.43 -11.10
CA THR A 127 9.88 5.22 -9.65
C THR A 127 8.43 4.92 -9.30
N THR A 128 7.47 5.64 -9.90
CA THR A 128 6.03 5.39 -9.71
C THR A 128 5.65 3.97 -10.13
N ALA A 129 6.12 3.52 -11.28
CA ALA A 129 5.84 2.16 -11.78
C ALA A 129 6.47 1.08 -10.89
N ALA A 130 7.73 1.26 -10.49
CA ALA A 130 8.43 0.33 -9.60
C ALA A 130 7.74 0.24 -8.22
N LEU A 131 7.29 1.38 -7.67
CA LEU A 131 6.58 1.42 -6.41
C LEU A 131 5.24 0.70 -6.52
N ALA A 132 4.48 0.97 -7.57
CA ALA A 132 3.22 0.30 -7.82
C ALA A 132 3.38 -1.21 -7.98
N ALA A 133 4.43 -1.66 -8.67
CA ALA A 133 4.75 -3.08 -8.80
C ALA A 133 5.07 -3.71 -7.42
N THR A 134 5.96 -3.09 -6.63
CA THR A 134 6.37 -3.57 -5.30
C THR A 134 5.17 -3.72 -4.36
N VAL A 135 4.30 -2.70 -4.32
CA VAL A 135 3.09 -2.71 -3.48
C VAL A 135 2.10 -3.79 -3.95
N ALA A 136 1.93 -3.93 -5.26
CA ALA A 136 1.03 -4.94 -5.82
C ALA A 136 1.55 -6.37 -5.63
N ASP A 137 2.87 -6.58 -5.65
CA ASP A 137 3.49 -7.88 -5.33
C ASP A 137 3.27 -8.24 -3.86
N GLU A 138 3.51 -7.32 -2.91
CA GLU A 138 3.27 -7.60 -1.49
C GLU A 138 1.78 -7.94 -1.22
N MET A 139 0.86 -7.22 -1.86
CA MET A 139 -0.58 -7.51 -1.79
C MET A 139 -0.93 -8.87 -2.40
N ALA A 140 -0.25 -9.28 -3.47
CA ALA A 140 -0.49 -10.55 -4.14
C ALA A 140 0.11 -11.75 -3.38
N ASP A 141 1.21 -11.57 -2.65
CA ASP A 141 1.75 -12.58 -1.73
C ASP A 141 0.82 -12.81 -0.52
N HIS A 142 -0.02 -11.83 -0.19
CA HIS A 142 -0.92 -11.85 0.98
C HIS A 142 -2.41 -11.74 0.60
N LEU A 143 -2.83 -12.46 -0.45
CA LEU A 143 -4.26 -12.53 -0.87
C LEU A 143 -5.17 -13.25 0.14
N THR A 144 -4.58 -13.88 1.15
CA THR A 144 -5.27 -14.38 2.33
C THR A 144 -4.78 -13.60 3.54
N VAL A 145 -5.70 -13.02 4.30
CA VAL A 145 -5.38 -12.26 5.51
C VAL A 145 -4.60 -13.14 6.50
N GLY A 146 -3.37 -12.73 6.78
CA GLY A 146 -2.43 -13.46 7.63
C GLY A 146 -2.72 -13.39 9.13
N ALA A 147 -1.76 -13.89 9.92
CA ALA A 147 -1.70 -13.59 11.34
C ALA A 147 -1.42 -12.09 11.54
N PRO A 148 -1.79 -11.49 12.70
CA PRO A 148 -1.40 -10.13 12.98
C PRO A 148 0.12 -10.04 12.97
N ALA A 149 0.64 -9.09 12.21
CA ALA A 149 2.06 -8.88 12.06
C ALA A 149 2.32 -7.43 11.65
N PHE A 150 3.54 -6.98 11.93
CA PHE A 150 4.06 -5.75 11.36
C PHE A 150 5.42 -6.05 10.72
N VAL A 151 5.55 -5.67 9.46
CA VAL A 151 6.77 -5.83 8.67
C VAL A 151 7.06 -4.54 7.92
N THR A 152 8.31 -4.09 7.95
CA THR A 152 8.79 -3.04 7.04
C THR A 152 9.41 -3.70 5.82
N ARG A 153 8.94 -3.34 4.62
CA ARG A 153 9.47 -3.82 3.35
C ARG A 153 10.32 -2.72 2.70
N PRO A 154 11.52 -3.06 2.21
CA PRO A 154 12.32 -2.10 1.46
C PRO A 154 11.66 -1.85 0.09
N PHE A 155 11.66 -0.59 -0.35
CA PHE A 155 11.44 -0.28 -1.76
C PHE A 155 12.73 -0.49 -2.53
N THR A 156 12.68 -1.30 -3.59
CA THR A 156 13.81 -1.51 -4.49
C THR A 156 13.46 -0.98 -5.87
N LEU A 157 14.16 0.08 -6.29
CA LEU A 157 14.17 0.48 -7.69
C LEU A 157 15.05 -0.53 -8.43
N ASP A 158 14.46 -1.46 -9.18
CA ASP A 158 15.23 -2.28 -10.12
C ASP A 158 15.81 -1.31 -11.16
N SER A 159 17.06 -0.91 -10.93
CA SER A 159 17.82 -0.11 -11.86
C SER A 159 18.16 -1.04 -13.00
N GLY A 160 17.24 -1.18 -13.95
CA GLY A 160 17.44 -1.95 -15.16
C GLY A 160 18.73 -1.48 -15.82
N GLY A 161 19.80 -2.26 -15.62
CA GLY A 161 21.09 -2.03 -16.24
C GLY A 161 20.90 -2.14 -17.75
N HIS A 162 21.17 -1.04 -18.45
CA HIS A 162 21.40 -1.02 -19.88
C HIS A 162 22.70 -0.31 -20.16
#